data_AF-A0A9R0QRG8-F1
#
_entry.id   AF-A0A9R0QRG8-F1
#
_cell.length_a   1.000
_cell.length_b   1.000
_cell.length_c   1.000
_cell.angle_alpha   90.00
_cell.angle_beta   90.00
_cell.angle_gamma   90.00
#
_symmetry.space_group_name_H-M   'P 1'
#
loop_
_entity.id
_entity.type
_entity.pdbx_description
1 polymer ?
#
loop_
_entity_poly.entity_id
_entity_poly.type
_entity_poly.pdbx_seq_one_letter_code
_entity_poly.pdbx_strand_id
1 'polypeptide(L)'
;MAAPRRSGARLAAFLALLLYLAAVIEGKSFYDVLQVPKGASEDQIKRSYRKLALKYHPDKNPDNEEATKRFAEINNAYEVLTDQEKRKIYDRYGEEGLKQFQGGRGGGGGGMNMQDIFSSFFGGGGGGMEEEEEQIVKGDDVIVELDASLEDLYMGGSLKVWREKNIIKPAPGKRRCNCRNEVYHRQIGPGMYQQMTEQVCDQCPNVKYVREGDFLTVDIEKGMQDGQV
;
A
#
# COMPACT_ATOMS: atom_id res chain seq x y z
N MET A 1 -66.54 39.13 3.18
CA MET A 1 -65.11 38.98 3.55
C MET A 1 -64.70 37.54 3.29
N ALA A 2 -63.98 37.26 2.20
CA ALA A 2 -63.55 35.91 1.83
C ALA A 2 -62.07 35.72 2.20
N ALA A 3 -61.77 34.74 3.06
CA ALA A 3 -60.42 34.41 3.49
C ALA A 3 -59.63 33.75 2.33
N PRO A 4 -58.34 34.11 2.11
CA PRO A 4 -57.54 33.49 1.06
C PRO A 4 -57.16 32.05 1.42
N ARG A 5 -57.30 31.16 0.43
CA ARG A 5 -57.03 29.71 0.52
C ARG A 5 -55.55 29.44 0.89
N ARG A 6 -55.29 29.06 2.15
CA ARG A 6 -53.96 28.68 2.69
C ARG A 6 -53.42 27.31 2.21
N SER A 7 -54.05 26.67 1.22
CA SER A 7 -53.71 25.30 0.79
C SER A 7 -52.48 25.20 -0.11
N GLY A 8 -52.17 26.24 -0.90
CA GLY A 8 -51.06 26.20 -1.88
C GLY A 8 -49.65 26.21 -1.24
N ALA A 9 -49.48 26.94 -0.13
CA ALA A 9 -48.17 27.09 0.51
C ALA A 9 -47.67 25.81 1.20
N ARG A 10 -48.58 24.99 1.73
CA ARG A 10 -48.24 23.69 2.33
C ARG A 10 -47.86 22.68 1.26
N LEU A 11 -48.61 22.63 0.17
CA LEU A 11 -48.30 21.77 -0.99
C LEU A 11 -46.96 22.14 -1.64
N ALA A 12 -46.65 23.44 -1.77
CA ALA A 12 -45.35 23.88 -2.29
C ALA A 12 -44.17 23.54 -1.35
N ALA A 13 -44.35 23.67 -0.03
CA ALA A 13 -43.33 23.27 0.95
C ALA A 13 -43.12 21.75 0.98
N PHE A 14 -44.19 20.96 0.86
CA PHE A 14 -44.09 19.50 0.74
C PHE A 14 -43.43 19.08 -0.56
N LEU A 15 -43.77 19.69 -1.70
CA LEU A 15 -43.11 19.43 -2.98
C LEU A 15 -41.62 19.82 -2.97
N ALA A 16 -41.28 20.95 -2.34
CA ALA A 16 -39.89 21.36 -2.17
C ALA A 16 -39.11 20.41 -1.25
N LEU A 17 -39.73 19.92 -0.17
CA LEU A 17 -39.14 18.92 0.73
C LEU A 17 -39.00 17.56 0.02
N LEU A 18 -39.97 17.16 -0.80
CA LEU A 18 -39.94 15.92 -1.58
C LEU A 18 -38.88 15.98 -2.69
N LEU A 19 -38.73 17.13 -3.36
CA LEU A 19 -37.66 17.37 -4.33
C LEU A 19 -36.28 17.40 -3.66
N TYR A 20 -36.19 17.99 -2.45
CA TYR A 20 -34.96 17.99 -1.67
C TYR A 20 -34.60 16.57 -1.18
N LEU A 21 -35.58 15.79 -0.72
CA LEU A 21 -35.38 14.40 -0.34
C LEU A 21 -35.01 13.53 -1.55
N ALA A 22 -35.63 13.74 -2.71
CA ALA A 22 -35.29 13.04 -3.94
C ALA A 22 -33.85 13.36 -4.41
N ALA A 23 -33.37 14.59 -4.20
CA ALA A 23 -32.00 14.97 -4.52
C ALA A 23 -30.94 14.35 -3.58
N VAL A 24 -31.34 13.89 -2.38
CA VAL A 24 -30.44 13.28 -1.39
C VAL A 24 -30.33 11.75 -1.55
N ILE A 25 -31.17 11.14 -2.40
CA ILE A 25 -31.05 9.71 -2.75
C ILE A 25 -30.05 9.57 -3.90
N GLU A 26 -28.82 10.01 -3.68
CA GLU A 26 -27.69 9.62 -4.52
C GLU A 26 -27.16 8.29 -3.94
N GLY A 27 -27.13 7.22 -4.74
CA GLY A 27 -26.56 5.95 -4.32
C GLY A 27 -25.14 6.17 -3.79
N LYS A 28 -24.75 5.44 -2.73
CA LYS A 28 -23.43 5.59 -2.09
C LYS A 28 -22.34 5.49 -3.15
N SER A 29 -21.64 6.59 -3.44
CA SER A 29 -20.52 6.56 -4.38
C SER A 29 -19.25 6.06 -3.69
N PHE A 30 -18.28 5.52 -4.44
CA PHE A 30 -16.97 5.13 -3.89
C PHE A 30 -16.23 6.31 -3.26
N TYR A 31 -16.48 7.53 -3.76
CA TYR A 31 -15.99 8.76 -3.18
C TYR A 31 -16.61 9.00 -1.78
N ASP A 32 -17.90 8.72 -1.60
CA ASP A 32 -18.58 8.83 -0.30
C ASP A 32 -18.10 7.76 0.69
N VAL A 33 -17.85 6.53 0.21
CA VAL A 33 -17.29 5.44 1.02
C VAL A 33 -15.91 5.82 1.58
N LEU A 34 -15.05 6.41 0.73
CA LEU A 34 -13.75 6.92 1.16
C LEU A 34 -13.81 8.31 1.80
N GLN A 35 -14.98 8.93 1.96
CA GLN A 35 -15.15 10.26 2.54
C GLN A 35 -14.30 11.35 1.85
N VAL A 36 -14.18 11.28 0.53
CA VAL A 36 -13.43 12.22 -0.30
C VAL A 36 -14.33 12.87 -1.35
N PRO A 37 -14.05 14.12 -1.79
CA PRO A 37 -14.84 14.74 -2.85
C PRO A 37 -14.59 14.07 -4.20
N LYS A 38 -15.62 14.09 -5.07
CA LYS A 38 -15.50 13.71 -6.49
C LYS A 38 -14.44 14.61 -7.14
N GLY A 39 -13.32 14.04 -7.58
CA GLY A 39 -12.15 14.79 -8.08
C GLY A 39 -10.95 14.87 -7.13
N ALA A 40 -10.98 14.15 -6.00
CA ALA A 40 -9.83 14.04 -5.10
C ALA A 40 -8.57 13.52 -5.82
N SER A 41 -7.42 14.06 -5.42
CA SER A 41 -6.10 13.59 -5.86
C SER A 41 -5.80 12.18 -5.32
N GLU A 42 -4.94 11.42 -6.00
CA GLU A 42 -4.51 10.10 -5.54
C GLU A 42 -3.96 10.14 -4.10
N ASP A 43 -3.22 11.20 -3.74
CA ASP A 43 -2.69 11.38 -2.38
C ASP A 43 -3.77 11.59 -1.32
N GLN A 44 -4.89 12.21 -1.68
CA GLN A 44 -6.04 12.38 -0.78
C GLN A 44 -6.79 11.06 -0.60
N ILE A 45 -6.95 10.30 -1.68
CA ILE A 45 -7.55 8.96 -1.67
C ILE A 45 -6.72 8.02 -0.79
N LYS A 46 -5.40 7.95 -1.00
CA LYS A 46 -4.46 7.16 -0.18
C LYS A 46 -4.45 7.57 1.29
N ARG A 47 -4.55 8.86 1.59
CA ARG A 47 -4.62 9.35 2.98
C ARG A 47 -5.93 8.94 3.66
N SER A 48 -7.06 9.07 2.97
CA SER A 48 -8.35 8.70 3.53
C SER A 48 -8.47 7.19 3.72
N TYR A 49 -8.01 6.41 2.73
CA TYR A 49 -7.94 4.95 2.82
C TYR A 49 -7.17 4.49 4.06
N ARG A 50 -5.93 4.98 4.28
CA ARG A 50 -5.13 4.61 5.46
C ARG A 50 -5.86 4.91 6.78
N LYS A 51 -6.54 6.05 6.87
CA LYS A 51 -7.30 6.44 8.05
C LYS A 51 -8.49 5.52 8.32
N LEU A 52 -9.23 5.14 7.27
CA LEU A 52 -10.40 4.29 7.37
C LEU A 52 -10.03 2.81 7.57
N ALA A 53 -9.00 2.33 6.87
CA ALA A 53 -8.46 0.99 7.02
C ALA A 53 -7.99 0.73 8.46
N LEU A 54 -7.26 1.67 9.08
CA LEU A 54 -6.86 1.55 10.49
C LEU A 54 -8.05 1.55 11.46
N LYS A 55 -9.14 2.25 11.12
CA LYS A 55 -10.34 2.33 11.96
C LYS A 55 -11.18 1.06 11.91
N TYR A 56 -11.30 0.46 10.72
CA TYR A 56 -12.14 -0.71 10.47
C TYR A 56 -11.34 -2.01 10.31
N HIS A 57 -10.05 -2.00 10.68
CA HIS A 57 -9.19 -3.17 10.58
C HIS A 57 -9.74 -4.34 11.42
N PRO A 58 -9.74 -5.59 10.92
CA PRO A 58 -10.26 -6.76 11.65
C PRO A 58 -9.51 -7.02 12.95
N ASP A 59 -8.19 -6.79 12.99
CA ASP A 59 -7.37 -6.92 14.22
C ASP A 59 -7.86 -6.03 15.38
N LYS A 60 -8.34 -4.82 15.07
CA LYS A 60 -8.87 -3.89 16.08
C LYS A 60 -10.36 -4.08 16.36
N ASN A 61 -11.06 -4.82 15.50
CA ASN A 61 -12.51 -5.03 15.56
C ASN A 61 -12.86 -6.52 15.31
N PRO A 62 -12.33 -7.46 16.11
CA PRO A 62 -12.43 -8.90 15.82
C PRO A 62 -13.86 -9.45 15.82
N ASP A 63 -14.79 -8.84 16.56
CA ASP A 63 -16.17 -9.33 16.72
C ASP A 63 -17.23 -8.45 16.02
N ASN A 64 -16.81 -7.52 15.15
CA ASN A 64 -17.73 -6.59 14.51
C ASN A 64 -17.89 -6.87 13.01
N GLU A 65 -18.92 -7.64 12.66
CA GLU A 65 -19.26 -7.93 11.26
C GLU A 65 -19.54 -6.67 10.43
N GLU A 66 -20.04 -5.60 11.05
CA GLU A 66 -20.27 -4.34 10.35
C GLU A 66 -18.93 -3.67 9.99
N ALA A 67 -17.94 -3.72 10.88
CA ALA A 67 -16.59 -3.22 10.60
C ALA A 67 -15.96 -3.99 9.43
N THR A 68 -16.13 -5.30 9.39
CA THR A 68 -15.65 -6.15 8.28
C THR A 68 -16.32 -5.80 6.96
N LYS A 69 -17.65 -5.62 6.94
CA LYS A 69 -18.39 -5.20 5.74
C LYS A 69 -17.93 -3.82 5.26
N ARG A 70 -17.75 -2.87 6.17
CA ARG A 70 -17.24 -1.52 5.86
C ARG A 70 -15.81 -1.56 5.33
N PHE A 71 -14.95 -2.38 5.91
CA PHE A 71 -13.58 -2.56 5.45
C PHE A 71 -13.53 -3.10 4.01
N ALA A 72 -14.38 -4.07 3.69
CA ALA A 72 -14.52 -4.57 2.33
C ALA A 72 -15.01 -3.49 1.34
N GLU A 73 -16.00 -2.69 1.72
CA GLU A 73 -16.47 -1.53 0.92
C GLU A 73 -15.34 -0.52 0.69
N ILE A 74 -14.55 -0.21 1.72
CA ILE A 74 -13.41 0.73 1.67
C ILE A 74 -12.32 0.22 0.72
N ASN A 75 -11.96 -1.07 0.81
CA ASN A 75 -10.95 -1.67 -0.05
C ASN A 75 -11.37 -1.64 -1.52
N ASN A 76 -12.62 -2.01 -1.81
CA ASN A 76 -13.17 -1.96 -3.17
C ASN A 76 -13.11 -0.54 -3.74
N ALA A 77 -13.57 0.46 -2.97
CA ALA A 77 -13.53 1.85 -3.38
C ALA A 77 -12.09 2.33 -3.66
N TYR A 78 -11.13 1.91 -2.84
CA TYR A 78 -9.72 2.27 -3.02
C TYR A 78 -9.11 1.64 -4.29
N GLU A 79 -9.40 0.37 -4.56
CA GLU A 79 -8.89 -0.32 -5.75
C GLU A 79 -9.38 0.35 -7.04
N VAL A 80 -10.68 0.70 -7.09
CA VAL A 80 -11.29 1.34 -8.25
C VAL A 80 -10.76 2.77 -8.45
N LEU A 81 -10.59 3.54 -7.36
CA LEU A 81 -10.20 4.95 -7.44
C LEU A 81 -8.69 5.19 -7.58
N THR A 82 -7.86 4.19 -7.29
CA THR A 82 -6.40 4.27 -7.44
C THR A 82 -5.96 3.93 -8.87
N ASP A 83 -6.65 3.00 -9.54
CA ASP A 83 -6.38 2.67 -10.94
C ASP A 83 -7.04 3.71 -11.87
N GLN A 84 -6.22 4.42 -12.66
CA GLN A 84 -6.71 5.47 -13.55
C GLN A 84 -7.65 4.96 -14.65
N GLU A 85 -7.53 3.71 -15.11
CA GLU A 85 -8.42 3.10 -16.10
C GLU A 85 -9.77 2.77 -15.45
N LYS A 86 -9.75 2.09 -14.29
CA LYS A 86 -10.97 1.74 -13.53
C LYS A 86 -11.72 3.00 -13.06
N ARG A 87 -11.01 4.02 -12.58
CA ARG A 87 -11.58 5.30 -12.16
C ARG A 87 -12.30 6.02 -13.30
N LYS A 88 -11.71 6.06 -14.50
CA LYS A 88 -12.35 6.67 -15.68
C LYS A 88 -13.63 5.95 -16.08
N ILE A 89 -13.65 4.62 -15.96
CA ILE A 89 -14.82 3.80 -16.26
C ILE A 89 -15.91 4.03 -15.22
N TYR A 90 -15.54 4.06 -13.93
CA TYR A 90 -16.46 4.39 -12.83
C TYR A 90 -17.08 5.78 -13.01
N ASP A 91 -16.25 6.79 -13.27
CA ASP A 91 -16.70 8.17 -13.42
C ASP A 91 -17.64 8.35 -14.63
N ARG A 92 -17.52 7.49 -15.66
CA ARG A 92 -18.33 7.57 -16.89
C ARG A 92 -19.60 6.72 -16.86
N TYR A 93 -19.53 5.52 -16.28
CA TYR A 93 -20.57 4.49 -16.39
C TYR A 93 -21.04 3.95 -15.02
N GLY A 94 -20.51 4.49 -13.92
CA GLY A 94 -20.83 4.04 -12.56
C GLY A 94 -20.36 2.61 -12.26
N GLU A 95 -20.93 2.01 -11.22
CA GLU A 95 -20.60 0.64 -10.81
C GLU A 95 -20.98 -0.41 -11.87
N GLU A 96 -22.01 -0.14 -12.68
CA GLU A 96 -22.46 -1.04 -13.75
C GLU A 96 -21.41 -1.19 -14.85
N GLY A 97 -20.73 -0.09 -15.20
CA GLY A 97 -19.64 -0.11 -16.17
C GLY A 97 -18.41 -0.89 -15.72
N LEU A 98 -18.12 -0.89 -14.41
CA LEU A 98 -17.04 -1.72 -13.84
C LEU A 98 -17.35 -3.21 -13.95
N LYS A 99 -18.59 -3.62 -13.66
CA LYS A 99 -19.02 -5.02 -13.79
C LYS A 99 -18.90 -5.50 -15.24
N GLN A 100 -19.25 -4.66 -16.19
CA GLN A 100 -19.11 -4.98 -17.62
C GLN A 100 -17.63 -4.99 -18.06
N PHE A 101 -16.80 -4.08 -17.55
CA PHE A 101 -15.37 -4.04 -17.84
C PHE A 101 -14.62 -5.27 -17.32
N GLN A 102 -14.94 -5.74 -16.11
CA GLN A 102 -14.41 -6.99 -15.57
C GLN A 102 -14.91 -8.22 -16.34
N GLY A 103 -16.14 -8.19 -16.87
CA GLY A 103 -16.70 -9.27 -17.68
C GLY A 103 -16.21 -9.34 -19.14
N GLY A 104 -15.53 -8.31 -19.65
CA GLY A 104 -15.17 -8.18 -21.07
C GLY A 104 -13.70 -8.45 -21.43
N ARG A 105 -12.81 -8.57 -20.44
CA ARG A 105 -11.35 -8.69 -20.66
C ARG A 105 -10.85 -10.04 -20.14
N GLY A 106 -10.98 -11.09 -20.96
CA GLY A 106 -10.32 -12.37 -20.77
C GLY A 106 -11.25 -13.51 -20.35
N GLY A 107 -11.43 -14.47 -21.26
CA GLY A 107 -12.12 -15.73 -20.95
C GLY A 107 -11.37 -16.56 -19.92
N GLY A 108 -12.12 -17.22 -19.05
CA GLY A 108 -11.64 -18.25 -18.12
C GLY A 108 -11.55 -17.78 -16.67
N GLY A 109 -12.69 -17.69 -16.00
CA GLY A 109 -12.75 -17.47 -14.55
C GLY A 109 -14.14 -16.99 -14.15
N GLY A 110 -14.96 -17.92 -13.64
CA GLY A 110 -16.32 -17.63 -13.20
C GLY A 110 -16.37 -16.47 -12.20
N GLY A 111 -17.48 -15.72 -12.23
CA GLY A 111 -17.73 -14.61 -11.32
C GLY A 111 -17.53 -15.02 -9.87
N MET A 112 -16.40 -14.62 -9.30
CA MET A 112 -16.18 -14.69 -7.88
C MET A 112 -16.82 -13.45 -7.27
N ASN A 113 -17.89 -13.65 -6.51
CA ASN A 113 -18.37 -12.60 -5.61
C ASN A 113 -17.18 -12.22 -4.70
N MET A 114 -16.98 -10.94 -4.41
CA MET A 114 -15.93 -10.54 -3.48
C MET A 114 -16.15 -11.12 -2.07
N GLN A 115 -17.38 -11.53 -1.73
CA GLN A 115 -17.66 -12.37 -0.56
C GLN A 115 -17.01 -13.75 -0.65
N ASP A 116 -16.92 -14.36 -1.84
CA ASP A 116 -16.23 -15.63 -2.06
C ASP A 116 -14.70 -15.46 -1.99
N ILE A 117 -14.15 -14.39 -2.58
CA ILE A 117 -12.72 -14.04 -2.43
C ILE A 117 -12.37 -13.72 -0.97
N PHE A 118 -13.21 -12.98 -0.26
CA PHE A 118 -13.03 -12.69 1.17
C PHE A 118 -13.13 -13.97 2.01
N SER A 119 -14.04 -14.89 1.66
CA SER A 119 -14.15 -16.19 2.31
C SER A 119 -12.97 -17.12 1.99
N SER A 120 -12.35 -17.04 0.81
CA SER A 120 -11.12 -17.77 0.50
C SER A 120 -9.88 -17.15 1.17
N PHE A 121 -9.90 -15.84 1.44
CA PHE A 121 -8.83 -15.13 2.14
C PHE A 121 -8.89 -15.31 3.66
N PHE A 122 -10.09 -15.42 4.25
CA PHE A 122 -10.29 -15.57 5.71
C PHE A 122 -10.79 -16.95 6.16
N GLY A 123 -11.19 -17.82 5.25
CA GLY A 123 -11.82 -19.11 5.52
C GLY A 123 -11.13 -20.27 4.79
N GLY A 124 -9.94 -20.64 5.28
CA GLY A 124 -9.37 -21.97 5.12
C GLY A 124 -9.09 -22.45 3.69
N GLY A 125 -7.92 -22.09 3.15
CA GLY A 125 -7.38 -22.71 1.94
C GLY A 125 -6.13 -21.98 1.48
N GLY A 126 -4.95 -22.51 1.85
CA GLY A 126 -3.65 -21.89 1.60
C GLY A 126 -3.41 -21.56 0.12
N GLY A 127 -3.00 -20.31 -0.12
CA GLY A 127 -2.63 -19.79 -1.43
C GLY A 127 -2.55 -18.27 -1.43
N GLY A 128 -1.90 -17.69 -0.41
CA GLY A 128 -1.71 -16.25 -0.31
C GLY A 128 -0.75 -15.76 -1.40
N MET A 129 -1.29 -15.03 -2.37
CA MET A 129 -0.54 -13.96 -3.02
C MET A 129 -0.49 -12.82 -2.00
N GLU A 130 0.50 -12.88 -1.12
CA GLU A 130 0.92 -11.72 -0.34
C GLU A 130 1.39 -10.66 -1.35
N GLU A 131 0.72 -9.50 -1.35
CA GLU A 131 1.37 -8.27 -1.77
C GLU A 131 2.63 -8.17 -0.91
N GLU A 132 3.77 -8.50 -1.50
CA GLU A 132 5.09 -8.21 -0.94
C GLU A 132 5.18 -6.67 -0.82
N GLU A 133 4.62 -6.12 0.26
CA GLU A 133 5.23 -4.95 0.86
C GLU A 133 6.72 -5.30 0.94
N GLU A 134 7.59 -4.50 0.30
CA GLU A 134 9.03 -4.63 0.45
C GLU A 134 9.34 -4.53 1.95
N GLN A 135 9.29 -5.67 2.64
CA GLN A 135 9.67 -5.77 4.03
C GLN A 135 11.15 -5.48 4.01
N ILE A 136 11.52 -4.27 4.42
CA ILE A 136 12.90 -3.88 4.64
C ILE A 136 13.44 -4.91 5.64
N VAL A 137 14.21 -5.88 5.14
CA VAL A 137 14.76 -6.95 5.96
C VAL A 137 15.62 -6.27 7.03
N LYS A 138 15.14 -6.34 8.27
CA LYS A 138 15.90 -5.84 9.42
C LYS A 138 17.16 -6.71 9.55
N GLY A 139 18.31 -6.05 9.68
CA GLY A 139 19.55 -6.76 9.98
C GLY A 139 19.56 -7.28 11.42
N ASP A 140 20.55 -8.13 11.73
CA ASP A 140 20.73 -8.71 13.05
C ASP A 140 21.00 -7.64 14.14
N ASP A 141 20.58 -7.94 15.36
CA ASP A 141 20.86 -7.11 16.53
C ASP A 141 22.35 -7.17 16.92
N VAL A 142 22.90 -6.03 17.35
CA VAL A 142 24.30 -5.93 17.81
C VAL A 142 24.30 -5.57 19.29
N ILE A 143 24.72 -6.51 20.14
CA ILE A 143 24.86 -6.32 21.58
C ILE A 143 26.27 -5.79 21.85
N VAL A 144 26.38 -4.65 22.54
CA VAL A 144 27.64 -4.06 22.97
C VAL A 144 27.60 -3.90 24.48
N GLU A 145 28.51 -4.58 25.17
CA GLU A 145 28.68 -4.46 26.61
C GLU A 145 29.39 -3.14 26.93
N LEU A 146 28.80 -2.34 27.81
CA LEU A 146 29.29 -1.01 28.17
C LEU A 146 29.58 -0.97 29.67
N ASP A 147 30.81 -0.63 30.02
CA ASP A 147 31.19 -0.41 31.42
C ASP A 147 30.73 0.98 31.86
N ALA A 148 29.86 1.03 32.86
CA ALA A 148 29.37 2.27 33.48
C ALA A 148 29.90 2.40 34.93
N SER A 149 30.14 3.64 35.35
CA SER A 149 30.50 3.92 36.75
C SER A 149 29.26 3.88 37.66
N LEU A 150 29.46 3.62 38.95
CA LEU A 150 28.38 3.67 39.94
C LEU A 150 27.74 5.06 40.00
N GLU A 151 28.57 6.10 39.88
CA GLU A 151 28.13 7.49 39.89
C GLU A 151 27.17 7.77 38.71
N ASP A 152 27.51 7.29 37.51
CA ASP A 152 26.66 7.44 36.32
C ASP A 152 25.33 6.68 36.45
N LEU A 153 25.34 5.51 37.09
CA LEU A 153 24.12 4.73 37.36
C LEU A 153 23.19 5.41 38.38
N TYR A 154 23.75 6.10 39.38
CA TYR A 154 22.96 6.80 40.41
C TYR A 154 22.47 8.18 39.95
N MET A 155 23.33 8.94 39.25
CA MET A 155 23.06 10.32 38.85
C MET A 155 22.42 10.42 37.47
N GLY A 156 22.49 9.36 36.66
CA GLY A 156 22.20 9.38 35.24
C GLY A 156 23.36 10.00 34.46
N GLY A 157 23.68 9.44 33.31
CA GLY A 157 24.84 9.84 32.51
C GLY A 157 24.61 9.61 31.02
N SER A 158 25.60 9.97 30.21
CA SER A 158 25.59 9.64 28.78
C SER A 158 26.97 9.11 28.40
N LEU A 159 27.01 7.92 27.81
CA LEU A 159 28.24 7.26 27.36
C LEU A 159 28.34 7.36 25.84
N LYS A 160 29.50 7.79 25.34
CA LYS A 160 29.77 7.82 23.90
C LYS A 160 30.43 6.50 23.48
N VAL A 161 29.73 5.75 22.64
CA VAL A 161 30.16 4.46 22.12
C VAL A 161 30.56 4.60 20.66
N TRP A 162 31.73 4.07 20.30
CA TRP A 162 32.16 4.01 18.91
C TRP A 162 31.56 2.78 18.23
N ARG A 163 30.76 2.98 17.18
CA ARG A 163 30.17 1.88 16.40
C ARG A 163 30.70 1.91 14.98
N GLU A 164 31.25 0.78 14.54
CA GLU A 164 31.61 0.57 13.13
C GLU A 164 30.49 -0.14 12.37
N LYS A 165 30.15 0.37 11.18
CA LYS A 165 29.22 -0.25 10.25
C LYS A 165 29.86 -0.42 8.89
N ASN A 166 29.66 -1.59 8.29
CA ASN A 166 29.98 -1.79 6.87
C ASN A 166 28.90 -1.13 6.02
N ILE A 167 29.30 -0.18 5.21
CA ILE A 167 28.42 0.50 4.26
C ILE A 167 28.91 0.30 2.83
N ILE A 168 27.95 0.29 1.91
CA ILE A 168 28.21 0.12 0.48
C ILE A 168 28.40 1.52 -0.12
N LYS A 169 29.64 1.86 -0.52
CA LYS A 169 29.93 3.10 -1.24
C LYS A 169 30.08 2.84 -2.74
N PRO A 170 29.63 3.76 -3.62
CA PRO A 170 29.87 3.65 -5.05
C PRO A 170 31.37 3.72 -5.34
N ALA A 171 31.83 2.85 -6.24
CA ALA A 171 33.22 2.78 -6.67
C ALA A 171 33.33 3.13 -8.17
N PRO A 172 34.48 3.67 -8.63
CA PRO A 172 34.67 3.95 -10.04
C PRO A 172 34.61 2.65 -10.87
N GLY A 173 34.10 2.79 -12.08
CA GLY A 173 33.92 1.70 -13.04
C GLY A 173 32.52 1.08 -13.01
N LYS A 174 32.28 0.19 -13.98
CA LYS A 174 31.06 -0.61 -14.08
C LYS A 174 31.42 -2.08 -13.95
N ARG A 175 30.63 -2.83 -13.20
CA ARG A 175 30.79 -4.28 -13.07
C ARG A 175 29.81 -5.00 -14.01
N ARG A 176 30.22 -6.14 -14.55
CA ARG A 176 29.32 -7.02 -15.30
C ARG A 176 28.38 -7.72 -14.33
N CYS A 177 27.08 -7.60 -14.55
CA CYS A 177 26.01 -8.21 -13.75
C CYS A 177 24.94 -8.79 -14.69
N ASN A 178 24.01 -9.58 -14.15
CA ASN A 178 22.90 -10.16 -14.92
C ASN A 178 23.32 -10.83 -16.24
N CYS A 179 24.46 -11.53 -16.20
CA CYS A 179 24.99 -12.19 -17.38
C CYS A 179 24.08 -13.34 -17.83
N ARG A 180 23.67 -13.33 -19.09
CA ARG A 180 22.86 -14.37 -19.72
C ARG A 180 23.48 -14.82 -21.04
N ASN A 181 23.22 -16.06 -21.42
CA ASN A 181 23.69 -16.60 -22.69
C ASN A 181 22.62 -16.35 -23.75
N GLU A 182 22.96 -15.60 -24.79
CA GLU A 182 22.08 -15.35 -25.93
C GLU A 182 22.63 -16.08 -27.16
N VAL A 183 21.74 -16.75 -27.90
CA VAL A 183 22.09 -17.43 -29.16
C VAL A 183 21.74 -16.51 -30.30
N TYR A 184 22.73 -16.17 -31.14
CA TYR A 184 22.49 -15.41 -32.37
C TYR A 184 22.98 -16.17 -33.59
N HIS A 185 22.30 -15.97 -34.72
CA HIS A 185 22.66 -16.58 -35.99
C HIS A 185 23.56 -15.63 -36.77
N ARG A 186 24.79 -16.05 -37.06
CA ARG A 186 25.72 -15.32 -37.92
C ARG A 186 25.72 -15.95 -39.31
N GLN A 187 25.37 -15.18 -40.33
CA GLN A 187 25.50 -15.64 -41.71
C GLN A 187 26.96 -15.59 -42.14
N ILE A 188 27.53 -16.75 -42.49
CA ILE A 188 28.95 -16.88 -42.88
C ILE A 188 29.10 -16.96 -44.41
N GLY A 189 28.00 -17.21 -45.12
CA GLY A 189 27.94 -17.14 -46.57
C GLY A 189 26.50 -17.24 -47.07
N PRO A 190 26.29 -17.17 -48.39
CA PRO A 190 24.96 -17.31 -48.98
C PRO A 190 24.32 -18.65 -48.56
N GLY A 191 23.26 -18.58 -47.76
CA GLY A 191 22.53 -19.76 -47.27
C GLY A 191 23.13 -20.52 -46.08
N MET A 192 24.28 -20.09 -45.54
CA MET A 192 24.93 -20.75 -44.40
C MET A 192 24.88 -19.86 -43.14
N TYR A 193 24.08 -20.28 -42.16
CA TYR A 193 23.95 -19.63 -40.85
C TYR A 193 24.61 -20.50 -39.78
N GLN A 194 25.51 -19.92 -38.99
CA GLN A 194 26.09 -20.54 -37.81
C GLN A 194 25.39 -20.00 -36.56
N GLN A 195 24.90 -20.88 -35.69
CA GLN A 195 24.40 -20.49 -34.38
C GLN A 195 25.61 -20.28 -33.45
N MET A 196 25.78 -19.07 -32.92
CA MET A 196 26.82 -18.73 -31.96
C MET A 196 26.15 -18.32 -30.64
N THR A 197 26.69 -18.79 -29.52
CA THR A 197 26.24 -18.38 -28.18
C THR A 197 27.20 -17.34 -27.63
N GLU A 198 26.70 -16.15 -27.28
CA GLU A 198 27.47 -15.09 -26.64
C GLU A 198 26.89 -14.74 -25.28
N GLN A 199 27.77 -14.52 -24.32
CA GLN A 199 27.38 -14.13 -22.97
C GLN A 199 27.20 -12.63 -22.92
N VAL A 200 25.95 -12.19 -22.94
CA VAL A 200 25.56 -10.78 -22.82
C VAL A 200 25.37 -10.45 -21.35
N CYS A 201 26.08 -9.44 -20.85
CA CYS A 201 25.98 -8.99 -19.46
C CYS A 201 25.58 -7.52 -19.41
N ASP A 202 24.74 -7.18 -18.42
CA ASP A 202 24.43 -5.79 -18.10
C ASP A 202 25.63 -5.12 -17.41
N GLN A 203 25.71 -3.80 -17.55
CA GLN A 203 26.72 -2.98 -16.87
C GLN A 203 26.12 -2.34 -15.61
N CYS A 204 26.33 -2.96 -14.45
CA CYS A 204 25.90 -2.43 -13.16
C CYS A 204 26.90 -1.43 -12.57
N PRO A 205 26.45 -0.52 -11.68
CA PRO A 205 27.33 0.26 -10.83
C PRO A 205 28.25 -0.64 -10.01
N ASN A 206 29.52 -0.27 -9.94
CA ASN A 206 30.47 -0.92 -9.06
C ASN A 206 30.33 -0.37 -7.64
N VAL A 207 30.47 -1.24 -6.64
CA VAL A 207 30.33 -0.87 -5.23
C VAL A 207 31.45 -1.47 -4.41
N LYS A 208 31.85 -0.78 -3.34
CA LYS A 208 32.87 -1.22 -2.40
C LYS A 208 32.34 -1.14 -0.98
N TYR A 209 32.62 -2.16 -0.18
CA TYR A 209 32.35 -2.15 1.25
C TYR A 209 33.42 -1.30 1.95
N VAL A 210 32.97 -0.29 2.67
CA VAL A 210 33.82 0.59 3.49
C VAL A 210 33.31 0.51 4.93
N ARG A 211 34.23 0.38 5.87
CA ARG A 211 33.92 0.52 7.31
C ARG A 211 33.88 2.00 7.63
N GLU A 212 32.71 2.47 8.05
CA GLU A 212 32.53 3.82 8.57
C GLU A 212 32.11 3.70 10.03
N GLY A 213 32.74 4.49 10.88
CA GLY A 213 32.52 4.48 12.32
C GLY A 213 31.91 5.79 12.77
N ASP A 214 30.87 5.70 13.59
CA ASP A 214 30.16 6.85 14.15
C ASP A 214 30.10 6.72 15.68
N PHE A 215 30.13 7.86 16.37
CA PHE A 215 29.85 7.90 17.81
C PHE A 215 28.35 7.87 18.05
N LEU A 216 27.88 6.86 18.76
CA LEU A 216 26.54 6.80 19.32
C LEU A 216 26.59 7.27 20.77
N THR A 217 25.59 8.05 21.18
CA THR A 217 25.44 8.43 22.59
C THR A 217 24.36 7.54 23.19
N VAL A 218 24.72 6.79 24.23
CA VAL A 218 23.83 5.92 24.99
C VAL A 218 23.56 6.61 26.32
N ASP A 219 22.30 6.88 26.60
CA ASP A 219 21.88 7.51 27.84
C ASP A 219 21.66 6.45 28.92
N ILE A 220 22.28 6.65 30.09
CA ILE A 220 22.17 5.77 31.25
C ILE A 220 21.08 6.36 32.16
N GLU A 221 19.98 5.62 32.30
CA GLU A 221 18.90 6.00 33.21
C GLU A 221 19.28 5.74 34.67
N LYS A 222 18.70 6.52 35.58
CA LYS A 222 18.95 6.38 37.02
C LYS A 222 18.42 5.05 37.53
N GLY A 223 19.28 4.26 38.16
CA GLY A 223 18.91 2.95 38.73
C GLY A 223 18.79 1.84 37.69
N MET A 224 19.39 2.00 36.51
CA MET A 224 19.51 0.96 35.49
C MET A 224 20.20 -0.29 36.07
N GLN A 225 19.67 -1.47 35.75
CA GLN A 225 20.19 -2.75 36.23
C GLN A 225 21.13 -3.39 35.20
N ASP A 226 22.00 -4.28 35.68
CA ASP A 226 22.91 -5.05 34.82
C ASP A 226 22.11 -5.89 33.81
N GLY A 227 22.49 -5.82 32.53
CA GLY A 227 21.81 -6.50 31.41
C GLY A 227 20.54 -5.84 30.86
N GLN A 228 20.20 -4.62 31.29
CA GLN A 228 19.07 -3.86 30.74
C GLN A 228 19.45 -3.23 29.37
N VAL A 229 18.58 -3.37 28.36
CA VAL A 229 18.76 -2.88 26.98
C VAL A 229 17.95 -1.62 26.73
#